data_AF-A0A1L9WG96-F1
#
_entry.id   AF-A0A1L9WG96-F1
#
_cell.length_a   1.000
_cell.length_b   1.000
_cell.length_c   1.000
_cell.angle_alpha   90.00
_cell.angle_beta   90.00
_cell.angle_gamma   90.00
#
_symmetry.space_group_name_H-M   'P 1'
#
loop_
_entity.id
_entity.type
_entity.pdbx_description
1 polymer ?
#
loop_
_entity_poly.entity_id
_entity_poly.type
_entity_poly.pdbx_seq_one_letter_code
_entity_poly.pdbx_strand_id
1 'polypeptide(L)'
;MRTQLWTALLTGAAAVHGALAQNITVYGAGELPEGATETFLACLTSLETSYRVYVDSGMTVILPPGSNQTITLDGADSGLYDCLTISEVMTGMQLAVEDTVDADASQEENSIAASAVTYAWLLAQGAQGQTPIGTRPAANANSTTVDDEALGRRDDDHRGLAKRTHYHYYGYLSDYSACTDSTLVTRYGSTCYNHNQAYYGVRFENAFAEKILTMIIWPHHRCENGNVRSFTVAPLTVSACQSRTTYSYYGHYVTCKCT
;
A
#
# COMPACT_ATOMS: atom_id res chain seq x y z
N MET A 1 -60.94 -8.13 -46.21
CA MET A 1 -59.90 -7.08 -46.04
C MET A 1 -60.02 -6.49 -44.64
N ARG A 2 -58.89 -6.13 -44.02
CA ARG A 2 -58.65 -5.62 -42.65
C ARG A 2 -58.30 -6.70 -41.60
N THR A 3 -57.02 -7.10 -41.51
CA THR A 3 -55.85 -6.51 -40.80
C THR A 3 -55.81 -6.85 -39.32
N GLN A 4 -55.04 -7.90 -38.98
CA GLN A 4 -54.55 -8.19 -37.63
C GLN A 4 -53.45 -7.19 -37.27
N LEU A 5 -53.64 -6.44 -36.19
CA LEU A 5 -52.60 -5.64 -35.54
C LEU A 5 -51.80 -6.57 -34.63
N TRP A 6 -50.51 -6.70 -34.92
CA TRP A 6 -49.56 -7.42 -34.07
C TRP A 6 -49.11 -6.53 -32.91
N THR A 7 -49.27 -7.08 -31.71
CA THR A 7 -48.76 -6.55 -30.44
C THR A 7 -47.23 -6.68 -30.41
N ALA A 8 -46.52 -5.57 -30.24
CA ALA A 8 -45.11 -5.58 -29.87
C ALA A 8 -44.99 -5.07 -28.43
N LEU A 9 -44.89 -6.00 -27.46
CA LEU A 9 -44.40 -5.67 -26.12
C LEU A 9 -42.88 -5.49 -26.20
N LEU A 10 -42.42 -4.26 -26.02
CA LEU A 10 -41.03 -3.96 -25.70
C LEU A 10 -40.75 -4.39 -24.26
N THR A 11 -40.18 -5.56 -24.08
CA THR A 11 -39.52 -5.95 -22.82
C THR A 11 -38.22 -5.17 -22.70
N GLY A 12 -38.27 -4.04 -22.00
CA GLY A 12 -37.07 -3.36 -21.53
C GLY A 12 -36.34 -4.26 -20.54
N ALA A 13 -35.26 -4.90 -20.97
CA ALA A 13 -34.31 -5.52 -20.06
C ALA A 13 -33.60 -4.40 -19.30
N ALA A 14 -34.09 -4.11 -18.09
CA ALA A 14 -33.30 -3.39 -17.11
C ALA A 14 -32.10 -4.27 -16.77
N ALA A 15 -30.95 -3.97 -17.38
CA ALA A 15 -29.66 -4.50 -16.94
C ALA A 15 -29.39 -3.91 -15.55
N VAL A 16 -29.90 -4.59 -14.52
CA VAL A 16 -29.43 -4.43 -13.16
C VAL A 16 -27.97 -4.85 -13.20
N HIS A 17 -27.06 -3.88 -13.32
CA HIS A 17 -25.65 -4.08 -13.05
C HIS A 17 -25.54 -4.42 -11.56
N GLY A 18 -25.74 -5.70 -11.23
CA GLY A 18 -25.35 -6.23 -9.94
C GLY A 18 -23.85 -6.03 -9.84
N ALA A 19 -23.42 -5.03 -9.07
CA ALA A 19 -22.04 -4.93 -8.66
C ALA A 19 -21.71 -6.28 -8.00
N LEU A 20 -20.84 -7.07 -8.64
CA LEU A 20 -20.31 -8.28 -8.02
C LEU A 20 -19.64 -7.81 -6.73
N ALA A 21 -20.09 -8.35 -5.59
CA ALA A 21 -19.41 -8.11 -4.32
C ALA A 21 -17.97 -8.58 -4.47
N GLN A 22 -17.03 -7.63 -4.55
CA GLN A 22 -15.62 -7.95 -4.63
C GLN A 22 -15.13 -8.33 -3.24
N ASN A 23 -14.32 -9.39 -3.15
CA ASN A 23 -13.73 -9.81 -1.88
C ASN A 23 -12.35 -9.17 -1.73
N ILE A 24 -12.08 -8.66 -0.54
CA ILE A 24 -10.77 -8.16 -0.13
C ILE A 24 -10.02 -9.29 0.56
N THR A 25 -8.79 -9.53 0.10
CA THR A 25 -7.87 -10.50 0.72
C THR A 25 -7.07 -9.83 1.82
N VAL A 26 -7.05 -10.43 3.01
CA VAL A 26 -6.25 -9.93 4.13
C VAL A 26 -4.95 -10.70 4.19
N TYR A 27 -3.82 -10.00 4.07
CA TYR A 27 -2.50 -10.61 4.21
C TYR A 27 -1.96 -10.49 5.63
N GLY A 28 -1.26 -11.54 6.05
CA GLY A 28 -0.41 -11.57 7.23
C GLY A 28 1.01 -11.96 6.87
N ALA A 29 1.89 -11.96 7.87
CA ALA A 29 3.23 -12.52 7.72
C ALA A 29 3.18 -14.03 7.44
N GLY A 30 4.00 -14.49 6.51
CA GLY A 30 4.11 -15.89 6.13
C GLY A 30 5.54 -16.30 5.73
N GLU A 31 5.67 -17.54 5.26
CA GLU A 31 6.91 -18.04 4.65
C GLU A 31 7.29 -17.18 3.45
N LEU A 32 8.59 -16.90 3.30
CA LEU A 32 9.11 -16.15 2.16
C LEU A 32 9.09 -17.07 0.91
N PRO A 33 8.29 -16.76 -0.12
CA PRO A 33 8.23 -17.60 -1.32
C PRO A 33 9.51 -17.43 -2.16
N GLU A 34 10.23 -18.54 -2.40
CA GLU A 34 11.47 -18.55 -3.20
C GLU A 34 11.26 -17.96 -4.60
N GLY A 35 10.23 -18.42 -5.33
CA GLY A 35 9.97 -17.95 -6.70
C GLY A 35 9.74 -16.44 -6.81
N ALA A 36 8.89 -15.86 -5.95
CA ALA A 36 8.67 -14.41 -5.96
C ALA A 36 9.92 -13.65 -5.50
N THR A 37 10.70 -14.23 -4.59
CA THR A 37 11.98 -13.65 -4.15
C THR A 37 13.00 -13.61 -5.30
N GLU A 38 13.14 -14.70 -6.04
CA GLU A 38 14.03 -14.75 -7.19
C GLU A 38 13.59 -13.77 -8.29
N THR A 39 12.29 -13.68 -8.58
CA THR A 39 11.74 -12.69 -9.52
C THR A 39 12.06 -11.27 -9.07
N PHE A 40 11.85 -10.95 -7.78
CA PHE A 40 12.15 -9.63 -7.24
C PHE A 40 13.64 -9.30 -7.34
N LEU A 41 14.52 -10.20 -6.91
CA LEU A 41 15.97 -9.99 -6.94
C LEU A 41 16.50 -9.86 -8.38
N ALA A 42 15.98 -10.66 -9.32
CA ALA A 42 16.30 -10.53 -10.74
C ALA A 42 15.87 -9.16 -11.30
N CYS A 43 14.68 -8.70 -10.94
CA CYS A 43 14.22 -7.36 -11.34
C CYS A 43 15.11 -6.26 -10.73
N LEU A 44 15.34 -6.32 -9.40
CA LEU A 44 16.12 -5.32 -8.68
C LEU A 44 17.56 -5.20 -9.22
N THR A 45 18.20 -6.32 -9.53
CA THR A 45 19.56 -6.35 -10.10
C THR A 45 19.62 -5.85 -11.54
N SER A 46 18.53 -5.94 -12.30
CA SER A 46 18.44 -5.41 -13.67
C SER A 46 18.40 -3.89 -13.75
N LEU A 47 18.10 -3.19 -12.65
CA LEU A 47 18.00 -1.73 -12.61
C LEU A 47 19.36 -1.02 -12.67
N GLU A 48 20.48 -1.77 -12.61
CA GLU A 48 21.88 -1.29 -12.60
C GLU A 48 22.17 -0.20 -11.53
N THR A 49 21.23 0.03 -10.63
CA THR A 49 21.32 0.99 -9.55
C THR A 49 21.88 0.28 -8.32
N SER A 50 22.80 0.93 -7.62
CA SER A 50 23.49 0.35 -6.45
C SER A 50 22.63 0.39 -5.18
N TYR A 51 21.39 -0.09 -5.27
CA TYR A 51 20.51 -0.22 -4.12
C TYR A 51 21.13 -1.11 -3.05
N ARG A 52 20.74 -0.86 -1.81
CA ARG A 52 21.09 -1.72 -0.68
C ARG A 52 19.83 -2.35 -0.11
N VAL A 53 20.00 -3.49 0.55
CA VAL A 53 18.88 -4.24 1.12
C VAL A 53 19.24 -4.65 2.54
N TYR A 54 18.27 -4.52 3.44
CA TYR A 54 18.31 -5.08 4.79
C TYR A 54 16.95 -5.68 5.13
N VAL A 55 16.86 -6.34 6.29
CA VAL A 55 15.59 -6.86 6.80
C VAL A 55 15.27 -6.17 8.11
N ASP A 56 14.06 -5.61 8.21
CA ASP A 56 13.53 -5.05 9.45
C ASP A 56 12.21 -5.72 9.79
N SER A 57 12.15 -6.36 10.96
CA SER A 57 10.91 -6.92 11.50
C SER A 57 10.16 -7.85 10.52
N GLY A 58 10.92 -8.63 9.75
CA GLY A 58 10.40 -9.53 8.72
C GLY A 58 10.21 -8.91 7.33
N MET A 59 10.32 -7.59 7.21
CA MET A 59 10.20 -6.88 5.95
C MET A 59 11.55 -6.77 5.24
N THR A 60 11.57 -7.08 3.95
CA THR A 60 12.72 -6.79 3.09
C THR A 60 12.66 -5.32 2.70
N VAL A 61 13.65 -4.52 3.13
CA VAL A 61 13.68 -3.07 2.94
C VAL A 61 14.80 -2.70 1.98
N ILE A 62 14.47 -1.88 0.99
CA ILE A 62 15.39 -1.39 -0.04
C ILE A 62 15.76 0.05 0.27
N LEU A 63 17.05 0.37 0.21
CA LEU A 63 17.62 1.68 0.43
C LEU A 63 18.27 2.22 -0.85
N PRO A 64 18.25 3.55 -1.07
CA PRO A 64 18.90 4.20 -2.21
C PRO A 64 20.42 4.01 -2.18
N PRO A 65 21.10 4.29 -3.30
CA PRO A 65 22.56 4.16 -3.38
C PRO A 65 23.28 5.24 -2.56
N GLY A 66 23.60 4.94 -1.30
CA GLY A 66 24.40 5.81 -0.44
C GLY A 66 23.56 6.55 0.62
N SER A 67 24.19 7.51 1.30
CA SER A 67 23.57 8.28 2.38
C SER A 67 22.93 9.56 1.87
N ASN A 68 21.95 10.06 2.62
CA ASN A 68 21.24 11.30 2.34
C ASN A 68 20.52 11.35 0.97
N GLN A 69 19.83 10.27 0.61
CA GLN A 69 19.08 10.19 -0.64
C GLN A 69 17.62 9.84 -0.39
N THR A 70 16.74 10.40 -1.21
CA THR A 70 15.31 10.10 -1.23
C THR A 70 15.01 9.03 -2.26
N ILE A 71 14.12 8.08 -1.95
CA ILE A 71 13.49 7.21 -2.94
C ILE A 71 12.14 7.80 -3.37
N THR A 72 11.93 7.90 -4.68
CA THR A 72 10.73 8.41 -5.34
C THR A 72 10.18 7.37 -6.32
N LEU A 73 9.27 6.53 -5.83
CA LEU A 73 8.68 5.43 -6.61
C LEU A 73 7.93 5.89 -7.87
N ASP A 74 7.33 7.09 -7.85
CA ASP A 74 6.64 7.67 -9.01
C ASP A 74 7.55 8.57 -9.86
N GLY A 75 8.86 8.55 -9.60
CA GLY A 75 9.85 9.44 -10.18
C GLY A 75 11.11 8.71 -10.63
N ALA A 76 12.25 9.10 -10.06
CA ALA A 76 13.57 8.59 -10.45
C ALA A 76 13.68 7.07 -10.24
N ASP A 77 12.95 6.53 -9.26
CA ASP A 77 12.98 5.12 -8.88
C ASP A 77 11.78 4.34 -9.45
N SER A 78 11.18 4.82 -10.54
CA SER A 78 10.07 4.15 -11.23
C SER A 78 10.39 2.71 -11.68
N GLY A 79 11.65 2.39 -11.99
CA GLY A 79 12.07 1.01 -12.25
C GLY A 79 11.99 0.12 -11.00
N LEU A 80 12.30 0.67 -9.82
CA LEU A 80 12.11 -0.03 -8.55
C LEU A 80 10.62 -0.24 -8.26
N TYR A 81 9.79 0.77 -8.53
CA TYR A 81 8.34 0.63 -8.45
C TYR A 81 7.80 -0.49 -9.35
N ASP A 82 8.28 -0.60 -10.59
CA ASP A 82 7.91 -1.68 -11.50
C ASP A 82 8.28 -3.06 -10.89
N CYS A 83 9.45 -3.21 -10.23
CA CYS A 83 9.81 -4.43 -9.51
C CYS A 83 8.89 -4.76 -8.32
N LEU A 84 8.52 -3.75 -7.52
CA LEU A 84 7.64 -3.90 -6.36
C LEU A 84 6.19 -4.26 -6.75
N THR A 85 5.81 -4.03 -8.01
CA THR A 85 4.44 -4.18 -8.50
C THR A 85 4.25 -5.36 -9.45
N ILE A 86 5.29 -6.17 -9.65
CA ILE A 86 5.15 -7.51 -10.25
C ILE A 86 4.15 -8.30 -9.39
N SER A 87 3.13 -8.89 -10.02
CA SER A 87 1.98 -9.48 -9.32
C SER A 87 2.37 -10.48 -8.22
N GLU A 88 3.26 -11.43 -8.53
CA GLU A 88 3.73 -12.43 -7.56
C GLU A 88 4.63 -11.84 -6.47
N VAL A 89 5.37 -10.77 -6.76
CA VAL A 89 6.21 -10.07 -5.79
C VAL A 89 5.34 -9.29 -4.81
N MET A 90 4.42 -8.48 -5.32
CA MET A 90 3.53 -7.63 -4.54
C MET A 90 2.61 -8.41 -3.60
N THR A 91 2.20 -9.62 -4.01
CA THR A 91 1.33 -10.50 -3.22
C THR A 91 2.07 -11.56 -2.43
N GLY A 92 3.34 -11.84 -2.76
CA GLY A 92 4.14 -12.89 -2.15
C GLY A 92 5.18 -12.40 -1.14
N MET A 93 5.70 -11.18 -1.26
CA MET A 93 6.79 -10.67 -0.41
C MET A 93 6.36 -9.48 0.43
N GLN A 94 6.90 -9.35 1.64
CA GLN A 94 6.80 -8.13 2.44
C GLN A 94 7.95 -7.19 2.06
N LEU A 95 7.66 -6.21 1.21
CA LEU A 95 8.65 -5.27 0.68
C LEU A 95 8.31 -3.84 1.07
N ALA A 96 9.36 -3.07 1.36
CA ALA A 96 9.28 -1.63 1.46
C ALA A 96 10.56 -0.96 0.97
N VAL A 97 10.48 0.33 0.74
CA VAL A 97 11.62 1.18 0.43
C VAL A 97 11.75 2.25 1.49
N GLU A 98 12.98 2.61 1.83
CA GLU A 98 13.27 3.69 2.77
C GLU A 98 14.25 4.67 2.18
N ASP A 99 14.08 5.95 2.51
CA ASP A 99 15.09 6.94 2.21
C ASP A 99 16.21 6.94 3.25
N THR A 100 17.33 7.58 2.93
CA THR A 100 18.50 7.71 3.81
C THR A 100 18.78 9.17 4.16
N VAL A 101 17.80 10.07 3.98
CA VAL A 101 17.90 11.51 4.26
C VAL A 101 18.29 11.76 5.70
N ASP A 102 17.65 11.05 6.62
CA ASP A 102 18.02 11.03 8.03
C ASP A 102 18.83 9.74 8.28
N ALA A 103 20.15 9.91 8.46
CA ALA A 103 21.06 8.79 8.61
C ALA A 103 20.69 7.92 9.82
N ASP A 104 20.22 6.71 9.57
CA ASP A 104 20.07 5.67 10.56
C ASP A 104 21.27 4.73 10.46
N ALA A 105 22.16 4.80 11.44
CA ALA A 105 23.38 3.98 11.47
C ALA A 105 23.06 2.48 11.40
N SER A 106 21.89 2.06 11.90
CA SER A 106 21.47 0.66 11.84
C SER A 106 21.09 0.22 10.41
N GLN A 107 20.57 1.13 9.57
CA GLN A 107 20.30 0.84 8.16
C GLN A 107 21.60 0.64 7.37
N GLU A 108 22.61 1.47 7.62
CA GLU A 108 23.91 1.35 6.94
C GLU A 108 24.67 0.08 7.36
N GLU A 109 24.70 -0.22 8.66
CA GLU A 109 25.42 -1.37 9.22
C GLU A 109 24.79 -2.71 8.82
N ASN A 110 23.47 -2.79 8.78
CA ASN A 110 22.75 -4.05 8.53
C ASN A 110 22.38 -4.27 7.06
N SER A 111 22.62 -3.28 6.19
CA SER A 111 22.35 -3.43 4.76
C SER A 111 23.53 -3.97 3.97
N ILE A 112 23.24 -4.73 2.91
CA ILE A 112 24.22 -5.18 1.91
C ILE A 112 23.82 -4.70 0.53
N ALA A 113 24.76 -4.74 -0.43
CA ALA A 113 24.45 -4.40 -1.81
C ALA A 113 23.40 -5.38 -2.39
N ALA A 114 22.42 -4.87 -3.13
CA ALA A 114 21.36 -5.67 -3.74
C ALA A 114 21.90 -6.82 -4.61
N SER A 115 23.03 -6.62 -5.28
CA SER A 115 23.72 -7.64 -6.09
C SER A 115 24.30 -8.81 -5.29
N ALA A 116 24.44 -8.68 -3.97
CA ALA A 116 24.91 -9.73 -3.08
C ALA A 116 23.77 -10.43 -2.32
N VAL A 117 22.53 -9.92 -2.45
CA VAL A 117 21.35 -10.49 -1.79
C VAL A 117 20.95 -11.78 -2.49
N THR A 118 20.63 -12.80 -1.69
CA THR A 118 20.12 -14.08 -2.17
C THR A 118 18.88 -14.46 -1.36
N TYR A 119 18.07 -15.38 -1.88
CA TYR A 119 16.94 -15.95 -1.13
C TYR A 119 17.38 -16.52 0.23
N ALA A 120 18.46 -17.31 0.24
CA ALA A 120 19.02 -17.89 1.46
C ALA A 120 19.47 -16.81 2.47
N TRP A 121 20.05 -15.71 1.99
CA TRP A 121 20.43 -14.59 2.86
C TRP A 121 19.19 -13.92 3.46
N LEU A 122 18.15 -13.63 2.65
CA LEU A 122 16.90 -13.03 3.13
C LEU A 122 16.24 -13.90 4.20
N LEU A 123 16.13 -15.20 3.96
CA LEU A 123 15.64 -16.16 4.96
C LEU A 123 16.48 -16.12 6.24
N ALA A 124 17.81 -16.11 6.14
CA ALA A 124 18.69 -16.07 7.30
C ALA A 124 18.57 -14.76 8.10
N GLN A 125 18.22 -13.65 7.44
CA GLN A 125 17.90 -12.38 8.08
C GLN A 125 16.47 -12.31 8.63
N GLY A 126 15.67 -13.37 8.46
CA GLY A 126 14.30 -13.44 8.95
C GLY A 126 13.28 -12.73 8.07
N ALA A 127 13.59 -12.48 6.80
CA ALA A 127 12.63 -11.93 5.85
C ALA A 127 11.41 -12.86 5.71
N GLN A 128 10.25 -12.25 5.54
CA GLN A 128 8.96 -12.93 5.50
C GLN A 128 8.24 -12.63 4.19
N GLY A 129 7.44 -13.60 3.77
CA GLY A 129 6.47 -13.41 2.71
C GLY A 129 5.17 -12.83 3.24
N GLN A 130 4.23 -12.65 2.33
CA GLN A 130 2.83 -12.40 2.63
C GLN A 130 2.03 -13.69 2.43
N THR A 131 1.13 -14.00 3.36
CA THR A 131 0.21 -15.15 3.22
C THR A 131 -1.23 -14.71 3.46
N PRO A 132 -2.21 -15.18 2.67
CA PRO A 132 -3.62 -14.90 2.92
C PRO A 132 -4.06 -15.49 4.26
N ILE A 133 -4.53 -14.65 5.18
CA ILE A 133 -5.04 -15.07 6.51
C ILE A 133 -6.57 -14.92 6.63
N GLY A 134 -7.21 -14.39 5.60
CA GLY A 134 -8.66 -14.24 5.56
C GLY A 134 -9.15 -13.46 4.36
N THR A 135 -10.46 -13.39 4.23
CA THR A 135 -11.14 -12.57 3.23
C THR A 135 -12.33 -11.86 3.85
N ARG A 136 -12.72 -10.72 3.30
CA ARG A 136 -13.94 -10.02 3.70
C ARG A 136 -14.59 -9.33 2.50
N PRO A 137 -15.91 -9.07 2.51
CA PRO A 137 -16.54 -8.28 1.47
C PRO A 137 -15.91 -6.88 1.41
N ALA A 138 -15.65 -6.37 0.20
CA ALA A 138 -15.30 -4.98 0.02
C ALA A 138 -16.40 -4.11 0.59
N ALA A 139 -16.03 -3.09 1.36
CA ALA A 139 -17.00 -2.12 1.85
C ALA A 139 -17.65 -1.46 0.62
N ASN A 140 -18.96 -1.69 0.45
CA ASN A 140 -19.72 -0.99 -0.58
C ASN A 140 -19.54 0.51 -0.34
N ALA A 141 -19.18 1.27 -1.37
CA ALA A 141 -19.07 2.74 -1.32
C ALA A 141 -20.37 3.46 -0.88
N ASN A 142 -21.46 2.72 -0.65
CA ASN A 142 -22.74 3.18 -0.11
C ASN A 142 -22.96 2.92 1.39
N SER A 143 -22.01 2.31 2.11
CA SER A 143 -22.14 2.08 3.56
C SER A 143 -21.58 3.24 4.38
N THR A 144 -22.04 4.47 4.10
CA THR A 144 -21.90 5.61 5.02
C THR A 144 -22.97 5.53 6.09
N THR A 145 -22.74 4.67 7.08
CA THR A 145 -23.31 4.79 8.43
C THR A 145 -22.15 4.74 9.41
N VAL A 146 -21.25 5.71 9.29
CA VAL A 146 -20.33 6.11 10.35
C VAL A 146 -20.45 7.62 10.41
N ASP A 147 -20.79 8.10 11.59
CA ASP A 147 -21.18 9.47 11.86
C ASP A 147 -20.27 10.50 11.17
N ASP A 148 -20.86 11.31 10.30
CA ASP A 148 -20.31 12.58 9.77
C ASP A 148 -20.06 13.62 10.89
N GLU A 149 -20.21 13.23 12.17
CA GLU A 149 -20.08 14.06 13.37
C GLU A 149 -18.74 13.91 14.11
N ALA A 150 -17.65 13.54 13.43
CA ALA A 150 -16.29 13.75 13.96
C ALA A 150 -15.53 14.76 13.10
N LEU A 151 -16.18 15.90 12.93
CA LEU A 151 -15.66 17.21 12.53
C LEU A 151 -14.14 17.31 12.52
N GLY A 152 -13.61 17.46 11.31
CA GLY A 152 -12.44 18.29 11.07
C GLY A 152 -12.64 19.61 11.80
N ARG A 153 -11.85 19.80 12.86
CA ARG A 153 -11.70 21.10 13.50
C ARG A 153 -11.19 22.07 12.44
N ARG A 154 -12.00 23.10 12.24
CA ARG A 154 -11.70 24.42 11.69
C ARG A 154 -10.22 24.78 11.89
N ASP A 155 -9.56 25.11 10.79
CA ASP A 155 -8.92 26.41 10.64
C ASP A 155 -9.03 26.85 9.17
N ASP A 156 -9.61 28.04 9.04
CA ASP A 156 -9.78 28.94 7.91
C ASP A 156 -8.93 28.70 6.63
N ASP A 157 -9.59 28.52 5.48
CA ASP A 157 -9.53 29.53 4.41
C ASP A 157 -10.61 29.27 3.33
N HIS A 158 -11.35 30.32 2.99
CA HIS A 158 -12.41 30.34 1.99
C HIS A 158 -11.85 30.41 0.57
N ARG A 159 -10.98 29.47 0.15
CA ARG A 159 -10.49 29.40 -1.24
C ARG A 159 -10.13 27.97 -1.64
N GLY A 160 -10.97 27.39 -2.49
CA GLY A 160 -10.67 26.16 -3.22
C GLY A 160 -11.47 24.98 -2.70
N LEU A 161 -12.52 24.61 -3.43
CA LEU A 161 -13.03 23.24 -3.42
C LEU A 161 -11.88 22.34 -3.89
N ALA A 162 -11.05 21.85 -2.96
CA ALA A 162 -10.05 20.84 -3.26
C ALA A 162 -10.79 19.69 -3.96
N LYS A 163 -10.36 19.35 -5.17
CA LYS A 163 -10.92 18.22 -5.92
C LYS A 163 -10.89 17.01 -5.01
N ARG A 164 -12.06 16.59 -4.52
CA ARG A 164 -12.20 15.31 -3.82
C ARG A 164 -11.81 14.25 -4.82
N THR A 165 -10.62 13.67 -4.69
CA THR A 165 -10.31 12.46 -5.43
C THR A 165 -11.30 11.41 -4.95
N HIS A 166 -12.08 10.82 -5.87
CA HIS A 166 -13.04 9.77 -5.54
C HIS A 166 -12.40 8.51 -4.93
N TYR A 167 -11.07 8.47 -4.87
CA TYR A 167 -10.29 7.37 -4.33
C TYR A 167 -10.09 7.52 -2.82
N HIS A 168 -10.56 6.52 -2.07
CA HIS A 168 -10.38 6.41 -0.63
C HIS A 168 -9.78 5.05 -0.27
N TYR A 169 -8.96 5.02 0.78
CA TYR A 169 -8.42 3.80 1.36
C TYR A 169 -8.81 3.72 2.83
N TYR A 170 -8.67 2.53 3.41
CA TYR A 170 -8.88 2.34 4.85
C TYR A 170 -7.53 2.13 5.55
N GLY A 171 -7.34 2.80 6.67
CA GLY A 171 -6.21 2.61 7.56
C GLY A 171 -6.63 1.87 8.82
N TYR A 172 -5.78 0.98 9.31
CA TYR A 172 -5.92 0.24 10.56
C TYR A 172 -4.74 0.63 11.44
N LEU A 173 -4.94 1.60 12.32
CA LEU A 173 -3.88 2.21 13.13
C LEU A 173 -3.90 1.62 14.53
N SER A 174 -2.76 1.12 15.01
CA SER A 174 -2.65 0.37 16.26
C SER A 174 -1.55 0.93 17.16
N ASP A 175 -1.85 1.03 18.45
CA ASP A 175 -0.88 1.38 19.50
C ASP A 175 0.05 0.20 19.84
N TYR A 176 -0.15 -0.95 19.19
CA TYR A 176 0.71 -2.14 19.31
C TYR A 176 1.35 -2.47 17.96
N SER A 177 2.61 -2.91 18.00
CA SER A 177 3.39 -3.32 16.82
C SER A 177 2.80 -4.50 16.05
N ALA A 178 2.00 -5.34 16.70
CA ALA A 178 1.37 -6.51 16.08
C ALA A 178 0.03 -6.21 15.38
N CYS A 179 -0.40 -4.96 15.31
CA CYS A 179 -1.69 -4.55 14.72
C CYS A 179 -2.92 -5.28 15.33
N THR A 180 -2.86 -5.65 16.61
CA THR A 180 -3.89 -6.45 17.30
C THR A 180 -5.13 -5.66 17.69
N ASP A 181 -4.99 -4.35 17.94
CA ASP A 181 -6.09 -3.46 18.32
C ASP A 181 -6.05 -2.21 17.43
N SER A 182 -6.55 -2.38 16.20
CA SER A 182 -6.41 -1.35 15.18
C SER A 182 -7.69 -0.56 14.99
N THR A 183 -7.64 0.75 15.25
CA THR A 183 -8.70 1.70 14.93
C THR A 183 -8.83 1.82 13.42
N LEU A 184 -10.03 1.57 12.89
CA LEU A 184 -10.35 1.74 11.47
C LEU A 184 -10.58 3.22 11.18
N VAL A 185 -9.93 3.72 10.13
CA VAL A 185 -10.12 5.08 9.63
C VAL A 185 -10.28 5.12 8.12
N THR A 186 -11.23 5.92 7.63
CA THR A 186 -11.37 6.18 6.20
C THR A 186 -10.53 7.39 5.81
N ARG A 187 -9.80 7.28 4.69
CA ARG A 187 -8.84 8.29 4.23
C ARG A 187 -8.94 8.47 2.72
N TYR A 188 -8.64 9.67 2.26
CA TYR A 188 -8.66 10.03 0.85
C TYR A 188 -7.25 10.00 0.30
N GLY A 189 -7.14 9.57 -0.96
CA GLY A 189 -5.88 9.61 -1.69
C GLY A 189 -5.30 11.01 -1.73
N SER A 190 -3.98 11.09 -1.88
CA SER A 190 -3.22 12.33 -2.06
C SER A 190 -3.39 13.37 -0.94
N THR A 191 -3.70 12.92 0.28
CA THR A 191 -3.80 13.77 1.47
C THR A 191 -2.81 13.27 2.53
N CYS A 192 -2.03 14.19 3.11
CA CYS A 192 -1.20 13.89 4.27
C CYS A 192 -2.07 13.85 5.54
N TYR A 193 -1.97 12.76 6.28
CA TYR A 193 -2.63 12.59 7.58
C TYR A 193 -1.60 12.61 8.69
N ASN A 194 -1.82 13.47 9.69
CA ASN A 194 -0.89 13.70 10.78
C ASN A 194 -1.59 13.51 12.13
N HIS A 195 -0.91 12.83 13.05
CA HIS A 195 -1.40 12.54 14.40
C HIS A 195 -0.45 13.09 15.45
N ASN A 196 -1.00 13.49 16.61
CA ASN A 196 -0.19 13.98 17.74
C ASN A 196 0.48 12.84 18.51
N GLN A 197 -0.09 11.64 18.48
CA GLN A 197 0.48 10.43 19.08
C GLN A 197 0.94 9.49 17.97
N ALA A 198 1.98 8.70 18.28
CA ALA A 198 2.47 7.66 17.38
C ALA A 198 1.57 6.43 17.44
N TYR A 199 1.42 5.77 16.29
CA TYR A 199 1.02 4.37 16.20
C TYR A 199 2.27 3.51 16.02
N TYR A 200 2.23 2.28 16.54
CA TYR A 200 3.34 1.34 16.46
C TYR A 200 3.11 0.23 15.43
N GLY A 201 1.87 0.05 14.99
CA GLY A 201 1.50 -0.86 13.91
C GLY A 201 0.47 -0.22 12.99
N VAL A 202 0.69 -0.30 11.68
CA VAL A 202 -0.28 0.20 10.69
C VAL A 202 -0.54 -0.85 9.60
N ARG A 203 -1.79 -0.92 9.13
CA ARG A 203 -2.16 -1.62 7.88
C ARG A 203 -3.00 -0.72 7.02
N PHE A 204 -2.94 -0.93 5.71
CA PHE A 204 -3.76 -0.20 4.77
C PHE A 204 -4.48 -1.14 3.84
N GLU A 205 -5.69 -0.75 3.47
CA GLU A 205 -6.56 -1.50 2.58
C GLU A 205 -6.79 -0.74 1.29
N ASN A 206 -6.56 -1.46 0.21
CA ASN A 206 -6.88 -1.04 -1.13
C ASN A 206 -8.21 -1.68 -1.55
N ALA A 207 -9.28 -0.88 -1.54
CA ALA A 207 -10.60 -1.31 -1.96
C ALA A 207 -10.84 -1.24 -3.48
N PHE A 208 -9.84 -0.88 -4.29
CA PHE A 208 -9.98 -0.75 -5.74
C PHE A 208 -9.33 -1.93 -6.48
N ALA A 209 -10.03 -2.47 -7.47
CA ALA A 209 -9.56 -3.59 -8.28
C ALA A 209 -8.57 -3.21 -9.40
N GLU A 210 -8.56 -1.94 -9.83
CA GLU A 210 -7.81 -1.49 -11.02
C GLU A 210 -6.57 -0.66 -10.69
N LYS A 211 -6.31 -0.42 -9.41
CA LYS A 211 -5.28 0.51 -8.95
C LYS A 211 -4.47 -0.10 -7.83
N ILE A 212 -3.18 0.19 -7.82
CA ILE A 212 -2.29 -0.08 -6.70
C ILE A 212 -2.33 1.14 -5.79
N LEU A 213 -2.39 0.89 -4.48
CA LEU A 213 -2.25 1.94 -3.46
C LEU A 213 -0.79 1.98 -3.03
N THR A 214 -0.12 3.11 -3.28
CA THR A 214 1.21 3.38 -2.75
C THR A 214 1.06 4.14 -1.44
N MET A 215 1.61 3.56 -0.38
CA MET A 215 1.62 4.15 0.96
C MET A 215 3.01 4.67 1.29
N ILE A 216 3.05 5.80 1.99
CA ILE A 216 4.24 6.38 2.58
C ILE A 216 3.92 6.66 4.05
N ILE A 217 4.77 6.21 4.96
CA ILE A 217 4.64 6.39 6.41
C ILE A 217 5.89 7.07 6.96
N TRP A 218 5.69 7.96 7.93
CA TRP A 218 6.75 8.72 8.58
C TRP A 218 6.78 8.47 10.09
N PRO A 219 7.98 8.29 10.68
CA PRO A 219 8.18 8.31 12.12
C PRO A 219 8.15 9.75 12.69
N HIS A 220 7.67 10.72 11.92
CA HIS A 220 7.63 12.14 12.25
C HIS A 220 6.30 12.76 11.82
N HIS A 221 6.04 13.96 12.34
CA HIS A 221 4.84 14.71 11.98
C HIS A 221 4.96 15.38 10.59
N ARG A 222 3.80 15.75 10.02
CA ARG A 222 3.63 16.62 8.84
C ARG A 222 4.06 16.07 7.47
N CYS A 223 4.37 14.78 7.33
CA CYS A 223 4.78 14.18 6.05
C CYS A 223 5.96 14.90 5.34
N GLU A 224 6.84 15.54 6.10
CA GLU A 224 7.87 16.47 5.54
C GLU A 224 9.30 16.11 5.95
N ASN A 225 9.52 14.96 6.59
CA ASN A 225 10.83 14.59 7.15
C ASN A 225 11.37 13.30 6.54
N GLY A 226 12.67 13.03 6.70
CA GLY A 226 13.30 11.80 6.20
C GLY A 226 12.96 10.57 7.05
N ASN A 227 13.69 9.49 6.80
CA ASN A 227 13.44 8.15 7.33
C ASN A 227 12.01 7.66 6.99
N VAL A 228 11.57 7.94 5.76
CA VAL A 228 10.25 7.57 5.26
C VAL A 228 10.27 6.11 4.86
N ARG A 229 9.19 5.37 5.12
CA ARG A 229 8.99 4.04 4.55
C ARG A 229 7.85 4.09 3.54
N SER A 230 8.10 3.60 2.32
CA SER A 230 7.07 3.46 1.30
C SER A 230 6.87 2.01 0.89
N PHE A 231 5.63 1.61 0.60
CA PHE A 231 5.28 0.26 0.17
C PHE A 231 4.00 0.27 -0.65
N THR A 232 3.74 -0.82 -1.37
CA THR A 232 2.57 -0.97 -2.23
C THR A 232 1.53 -1.91 -1.60
N VAL A 233 0.26 -1.64 -1.88
CA VAL A 233 -0.87 -2.49 -1.47
C VAL A 233 -1.65 -2.89 -2.71
N ALA A 234 -1.64 -4.19 -2.99
CA ALA A 234 -2.25 -4.78 -4.17
C ALA A 234 -3.76 -4.49 -4.27
N PRO A 235 -4.34 -4.49 -5.48
CA PRO A 235 -5.78 -4.32 -5.67
C PRO A 235 -6.60 -5.32 -4.84
N LEU A 236 -7.66 -4.85 -4.17
CA LEU A 236 -8.54 -5.68 -3.32
C LEU A 236 -7.80 -6.43 -2.22
N THR A 237 -6.85 -5.77 -1.56
CA THR A 237 -6.09 -6.37 -0.46
C THR A 237 -5.96 -5.46 0.76
N VAL A 238 -5.70 -6.08 1.92
CA VAL A 238 -5.18 -5.42 3.11
C VAL A 238 -3.72 -5.85 3.28
N SER A 239 -2.83 -4.88 3.45
CA SER A 239 -1.41 -5.13 3.67
C SER A 239 -1.17 -5.93 4.96
N ALA A 240 -0.05 -6.65 5.01
CA ALA A 240 0.50 -7.12 6.27
C ALA A 240 0.78 -5.95 7.24
N CYS A 241 0.90 -6.27 8.53
CA CYS A 241 1.16 -5.29 9.58
C CYS A 241 2.55 -4.66 9.40
N GLN A 242 2.59 -3.34 9.31
CA GLN A 242 3.80 -2.56 9.31
C GLN A 242 4.15 -2.19 10.74
N SER A 243 5.07 -2.93 11.37
CA SER A 243 5.56 -2.65 12.73
C SER A 243 6.58 -1.52 12.70
N ARG A 244 6.11 -0.28 12.58
CA ARG A 244 6.95 0.92 12.55
C ARG A 244 6.23 2.09 13.20
N THR A 245 6.95 2.83 14.05
CA THR A 245 6.48 4.10 14.62
C THR A 245 6.00 5.02 13.51
N THR A 246 4.74 5.40 13.55
CA THR A 246 4.07 6.18 12.50
C THR A 246 3.31 7.35 13.12
N TYR A 247 3.72 8.57 12.82
CA TYR A 247 3.04 9.79 13.24
C TYR A 247 2.24 10.42 12.10
N SER A 248 2.72 10.26 10.87
CA SER A 248 2.01 10.72 9.68
C SER A 248 2.14 9.75 8.52
N TYR A 249 1.18 9.81 7.60
CA TYR A 249 1.15 8.94 6.44
C TYR A 249 0.40 9.59 5.27
N TYR A 250 0.71 9.12 4.07
CA TYR A 250 0.20 9.58 2.80
C TYR A 250 -0.05 8.37 1.92
N GLY A 251 -1.23 8.30 1.32
CA GLY A 251 -1.59 7.23 0.40
C GLY A 251 -2.05 7.81 -0.91
N HIS A 252 -1.64 7.24 -2.03
CA HIS A 252 -2.15 7.65 -3.33
C HIS A 252 -2.24 6.45 -4.28
N TYR A 253 -3.04 6.60 -5.32
CA TYR A 253 -3.31 5.51 -6.24
C TYR A 253 -2.59 5.69 -7.56
N VAL A 254 -1.98 4.60 -8.01
CA VAL A 254 -1.37 4.50 -9.33
C VAL A 254 -2.13 3.43 -10.11
N THR A 255 -2.35 3.67 -11.40
CA THR A 255 -3.00 2.68 -12.28
C THR A 255 -2.12 1.44 -12.36
N CYS A 256 -2.71 0.25 -12.17
CA CYS A 256 -1.91 -0.96 -12.27
C CYS A 256 -1.45 -1.20 -13.71
N LYS A 257 -0.18 -1.54 -13.91
CA LYS A 257 0.33 -2.15 -15.15
C LYS A 257 0.24 -3.68 -15.12
N CYS A 258 -0.57 -4.25 -14.22
CA CYS A 258 -0.76 -5.68 -14.00
C CYS A 258 -1.04 -6.38 -15.34
N THR A 259 -0.02 -7.04 -15.91
CA THR A 259 -0.15 -7.95 -17.07
C THR A 259 -0.02 -9.38 -16.59
#